data_AF-A0A8J4XNY2-F1
#
_entry.id   AF-A0A8J4XNY2-F1
#
_cell.length_a   1.000
_cell.length_b   1.000
_cell.length_c   1.000
_cell.angle_alpha   90.00
_cell.angle_beta   90.00
_cell.angle_gamma   90.00
#
_symmetry.space_group_name_H-M   'P 1'
#
loop_
_entity.id
_entity.type
_entity.pdbx_description
1 polymer ?
#
loop_
_entity_poly.entity_id
_entity_poly.type
_entity_poly.pdbx_seq_one_letter_code
_entity_poly.pdbx_strand_id
1 'polypeptide(L)'
;MILEAKKSRPTCELITAGGFEEETKVASSQGSDVEQLQSSHEEADTRIILHAKAAYTDGYERIIVSCRDTDVLVLFTHFGGQLSGELWMRTGKRQKRRYVAVHDIQLTPTMQRNILVYHAVTGCDTVSQLSGHGKKTTWKVFQQHGALFDDLGRGTLSESTIRSVEEFFCRIYSPAGRN
;
A
#
# COMPACT_ATOMS: atom_id res chain seq x y z
N MET A 1 -32.45 -36.68 1.35
CA MET A 1 -31.53 -35.95 0.48
C MET A 1 -31.71 -34.47 0.79
N ILE A 2 -30.93 -33.94 1.74
CA ILE A 2 -31.00 -32.54 2.13
C ILE A 2 -30.10 -31.80 1.13
N LEU A 3 -30.72 -31.14 0.17
CA LEU A 3 -30.05 -30.15 -0.66
C LEU A 3 -29.85 -28.91 0.22
N GLU A 4 -28.70 -28.83 0.90
CA GLU A 4 -28.26 -27.56 1.45
C GLU A 4 -28.01 -26.62 0.26
N ALA A 5 -28.92 -25.65 0.10
CA ALA A 5 -28.65 -24.51 -0.73
C ALA A 5 -27.37 -23.86 -0.20
N LYS A 6 -26.27 -23.94 -0.95
CA LYS A 6 -25.10 -23.09 -0.75
C LYS A 6 -25.63 -21.68 -0.52
N LYS A 7 -25.47 -21.15 0.71
CA LYS A 7 -25.76 -19.75 1.01
C LYS A 7 -25.18 -18.92 -0.14
N SER A 8 -26.05 -18.27 -0.92
CA SER A 8 -25.59 -17.39 -1.99
C SER A 8 -24.70 -16.35 -1.33
N ARG A 9 -23.42 -16.30 -1.72
CA ARG A 9 -22.48 -15.33 -1.17
C ARG A 9 -23.09 -13.93 -1.33
N PRO A 10 -23.09 -13.10 -0.28
CA PRO A 10 -23.59 -11.74 -0.41
C PRO A 10 -22.79 -11.01 -1.51
N THR A 11 -23.47 -10.24 -2.34
CA THR A 11 -22.82 -9.47 -3.42
C THR A 11 -21.92 -8.36 -2.89
N CYS A 12 -22.02 -8.04 -1.60
CA CYS A 12 -21.22 -7.02 -0.91
C CYS A 12 -21.22 -7.29 0.61
N GLU A 13 -20.04 -7.32 1.21
CA GLU A 13 -19.83 -7.46 2.65
C GLU A 13 -18.91 -6.33 3.13
N LEU A 14 -19.30 -5.64 4.21
CA LEU A 14 -18.49 -4.60 4.84
C LEU A 14 -17.79 -5.19 6.06
N ILE A 15 -16.46 -5.13 6.06
CA ILE A 15 -15.61 -5.49 7.19
C ILE A 15 -15.07 -4.21 7.82
N THR A 16 -15.16 -4.11 9.15
CA THR A 16 -14.62 -2.98 9.93
C THR A 16 -13.73 -3.50 11.07
N ALA A 17 -12.57 -2.88 11.24
CA ALA A 17 -11.63 -3.17 12.32
C ALA A 17 -11.17 -1.84 12.97
N GLY A 18 -10.96 -1.86 14.29
CA GLY A 18 -10.60 -0.68 15.08
C GLY A 18 -11.79 0.21 15.47
N GLY A 19 -11.60 1.01 16.54
CA GLY A 19 -12.65 1.86 17.11
C GLY A 19 -13.65 1.13 18.03
N PHE A 20 -13.33 -0.11 18.40
CA PHE A 20 -14.05 -0.90 19.41
C PHE A 20 -13.36 -0.78 20.77
N GLU A 21 -14.05 -1.14 21.86
CA GLU A 21 -13.44 -1.24 23.20
C GLU A 21 -12.33 -2.30 23.23
N GLU A 22 -12.54 -3.40 22.51
CA GLU A 22 -11.52 -4.42 22.28
C GLU A 22 -10.75 -4.09 21.00
N GLU A 23 -9.46 -3.75 21.13
CA GLU A 23 -8.63 -3.25 20.02
C GLU A 23 -8.48 -4.24 18.86
N THR A 24 -8.50 -5.54 19.16
CA THR A 24 -8.34 -6.63 18.20
C THR A 24 -9.62 -6.93 17.42
N LYS A 25 -10.76 -6.37 17.83
CA LYS A 25 -12.07 -6.74 17.33
C LYS A 25 -12.27 -6.34 15.87
N VAL A 26 -12.88 -7.26 15.14
CA VAL A 26 -13.34 -7.08 13.77
C VAL A 26 -14.83 -7.44 13.70
N ALA A 27 -15.58 -6.72 12.87
CA ALA A 27 -16.98 -6.97 12.65
C ALA A 27 -17.30 -7.06 11.16
N SER A 28 -18.19 -8.00 10.82
CA SER A 28 -18.82 -8.11 9.50
C SER A 28 -20.25 -7.55 9.55
N SER A 29 -20.64 -6.79 8.52
CA SER A 29 -22.02 -6.33 8.34
C SER A 29 -23.01 -7.47 8.11
N GLN A 30 -22.54 -8.68 7.81
CA GLN A 30 -23.35 -9.87 7.57
C GLN A 30 -23.33 -10.85 8.75
N GLY A 31 -22.61 -10.51 9.84
CA GLY A 31 -22.43 -11.41 11.00
C GLY A 31 -21.62 -12.66 10.66
N SER A 32 -20.83 -12.63 9.58
CA SER A 32 -19.90 -13.70 9.22
C SER A 32 -18.86 -13.88 10.33
N ASP A 33 -18.41 -15.12 10.51
CA ASP A 33 -17.23 -15.40 11.32
C ASP A 33 -15.99 -14.81 10.63
N VAL A 34 -15.35 -13.87 11.33
CA VAL A 34 -14.18 -13.11 10.87
C VAL A 34 -13.09 -13.08 11.93
N GLU A 35 -13.06 -14.07 12.84
CA GLU A 35 -12.02 -14.20 13.86
C GLU A 35 -10.61 -14.20 13.27
N GLN A 36 -10.42 -14.78 12.07
CA GLN A 36 -9.16 -14.79 11.34
C GLN A 36 -8.63 -13.40 10.97
N LEU A 37 -9.49 -12.37 11.05
CA LEU A 37 -9.12 -10.98 10.77
C LEU A 37 -8.75 -10.20 12.03
N GLN A 38 -8.94 -10.76 13.23
CA GLN A 38 -8.51 -10.14 14.48
C GLN A 38 -7.00 -9.93 14.47
N SER A 39 -6.56 -8.77 14.96
CA SER A 39 -5.15 -8.41 14.94
C SER A 39 -4.82 -7.44 16.07
N SER A 40 -3.72 -7.71 16.77
CA SER A 40 -3.10 -6.75 17.71
C SER A 40 -2.18 -5.74 17.01
N HIS A 41 -2.11 -5.78 15.67
CA HIS A 41 -1.32 -4.82 14.91
C HIS A 41 -1.94 -3.44 15.01
N GLU A 42 -1.26 -2.46 15.59
CA GLU A 42 -1.80 -1.12 15.90
C GLU A 42 -2.13 -0.29 14.63
N GLU A 43 -1.29 -0.37 13.61
CA GLU A 43 -1.38 0.52 12.46
C GLU A 43 -2.49 0.11 11.48
N ALA A 44 -3.35 1.06 11.11
CA ALA A 44 -4.54 0.78 10.30
C ALA A 44 -4.21 0.54 8.82
N ASP A 45 -3.19 1.20 8.29
CA ASP A 45 -2.82 1.19 6.87
C ASP A 45 -2.31 -0.19 6.38
N THR A 46 -1.74 -0.95 7.28
CA THR A 46 -1.15 -2.28 7.11
C THR A 46 -2.16 -3.37 7.43
N ARG A 47 -2.98 -3.19 8.49
CA ARG A 47 -4.13 -4.08 8.74
C ARG A 47 -5.06 -4.18 7.53
N ILE A 48 -5.33 -3.06 6.85
CA ILE A 48 -6.22 -3.08 5.68
C ILE A 48 -5.64 -3.87 4.49
N ILE A 49 -4.32 -4.00 4.38
CA ILE A 49 -3.67 -4.89 3.39
C ILE A 49 -3.97 -6.35 3.71
N LEU A 50 -3.90 -6.74 4.99
CA LEU A 50 -4.22 -8.09 5.43
C LEU A 50 -5.70 -8.43 5.19
N HIS A 51 -6.61 -7.51 5.48
CA HIS A 51 -8.03 -7.68 5.17
C HIS A 51 -8.28 -7.84 3.66
N ALA A 52 -7.61 -7.04 2.81
CA ALA A 52 -7.69 -7.19 1.36
C ALA A 52 -7.15 -8.56 0.91
N LYS A 53 -6.05 -9.03 1.50
CA LYS A 53 -5.48 -10.36 1.19
C LYS A 53 -6.42 -11.49 1.60
N ALA A 54 -7.05 -11.38 2.76
CA ALA A 54 -8.01 -12.36 3.25
C ALA A 54 -9.25 -12.41 2.35
N ALA A 55 -9.83 -11.25 2.00
CA ALA A 55 -10.95 -11.19 1.06
C ALA A 55 -10.60 -11.83 -0.30
N TYR A 56 -9.41 -11.55 -0.83
CA TYR A 56 -8.96 -12.20 -2.06
C TYR A 56 -8.85 -13.73 -1.91
N THR A 57 -8.33 -14.20 -0.78
CA THR A 57 -8.18 -15.63 -0.48
C THR A 57 -9.54 -16.33 -0.33
N ASP A 58 -10.55 -15.63 0.19
CA ASP A 58 -11.94 -16.11 0.26
C ASP A 58 -12.66 -16.13 -1.09
N GLY A 59 -12.00 -15.62 -2.14
CA GLY A 59 -12.47 -15.64 -3.52
C GLY A 59 -13.21 -14.38 -3.96
N TYR A 60 -13.04 -13.26 -3.27
CA TYR A 60 -13.51 -11.97 -3.75
C TYR A 60 -12.57 -11.45 -4.85
N GLU A 61 -13.08 -11.38 -6.08
CA GLU A 61 -12.30 -10.93 -7.25
C GLU A 61 -12.12 -9.41 -7.30
N ARG A 62 -13.11 -8.64 -6.81
CA ARG A 62 -13.08 -7.19 -6.74
C ARG A 62 -13.00 -6.71 -5.30
N ILE A 63 -12.00 -5.90 -4.99
CA ILE A 63 -11.80 -5.34 -3.65
C ILE A 63 -11.82 -3.82 -3.74
N ILE A 64 -12.68 -3.18 -2.93
CA ILE A 64 -12.78 -1.73 -2.85
C ILE A 64 -12.42 -1.29 -1.44
N VAL A 65 -11.28 -0.63 -1.30
CA VAL A 65 -10.80 -0.12 -0.02
C VAL A 65 -11.14 1.35 0.11
N SER A 66 -11.94 1.67 1.12
CA SER A 66 -12.35 3.05 1.38
C SER A 66 -11.36 3.74 2.32
N CYS A 67 -10.31 4.34 1.75
CA CYS A 67 -9.29 5.05 2.51
C CYS A 67 -8.99 6.42 1.89
N ARG A 68 -8.62 7.40 2.73
CA ARG A 68 -8.11 8.70 2.28
C ARG A 68 -6.60 8.84 2.40
N ASP A 69 -5.98 7.93 3.13
CA ASP A 69 -4.56 7.92 3.42
C ASP A 69 -3.74 7.52 2.19
N THR A 70 -2.70 8.29 1.87
CA THR A 70 -1.81 8.00 0.76
C THR A 70 -0.88 6.83 1.03
N ASP A 71 -0.63 6.49 2.29
CA ASP A 71 0.34 5.44 2.64
C ASP A 71 -0.26 4.07 2.32
N VAL A 72 -1.58 3.92 2.48
CA VAL A 72 -2.34 2.78 1.95
C VAL A 72 -2.21 2.63 0.43
N LEU A 73 -2.20 3.74 -0.33
CA LEU A 73 -2.01 3.66 -1.79
C LEU A 73 -0.60 3.15 -2.13
N VAL A 74 0.42 3.62 -1.40
CA VAL A 74 1.81 3.20 -1.57
C VAL A 74 1.96 1.71 -1.25
N LEU A 75 1.37 1.25 -0.14
CA LEU A 75 1.32 -0.17 0.23
C LEU A 75 0.61 -1.02 -0.83
N PHE A 76 -0.56 -0.61 -1.31
CA PHE A 76 -1.25 -1.34 -2.37
C PHE A 76 -0.51 -1.34 -3.70
N THR A 77 0.22 -0.28 -4.02
CA THR A 77 1.05 -0.24 -5.23
C THR A 77 2.19 -1.26 -5.14
N HIS A 78 2.74 -1.49 -3.95
CA HIS A 78 3.75 -2.52 -3.72
C HIS A 78 3.15 -3.93 -3.75
N PHE A 79 2.12 -4.18 -2.95
CA PHE A 79 1.54 -5.52 -2.73
C PHE A 79 0.47 -5.93 -3.76
N GLY A 80 0.02 -5.03 -4.63
CA GLY A 80 -1.17 -5.21 -5.48
C GLY A 80 -1.17 -6.49 -6.29
N GLY A 81 -0.03 -6.90 -6.85
CA GLY A 81 0.11 -8.15 -7.60
C GLY A 81 -0.11 -9.44 -6.78
N GLN A 82 -0.14 -9.35 -5.45
CA GLN A 82 -0.41 -10.46 -4.53
C GLN A 82 -1.84 -10.44 -3.95
N LEU A 83 -2.60 -9.39 -4.25
CA LEU A 83 -3.97 -9.19 -3.80
C LEU A 83 -4.92 -9.58 -4.94
N SER A 84 -5.83 -8.69 -5.34
CA SER A 84 -6.84 -8.93 -6.37
C SER A 84 -6.45 -8.25 -7.69
N GLY A 85 -6.84 -8.87 -8.81
CA GLY A 85 -6.72 -8.29 -10.16
C GLY A 85 -7.64 -7.09 -10.40
N GLU A 86 -8.57 -6.81 -9.48
CA GLU A 86 -9.50 -5.69 -9.54
C GLU A 86 -9.53 -4.92 -8.21
N LEU A 87 -8.36 -4.42 -7.79
CA LEU A 87 -8.17 -3.64 -6.57
C LEU A 87 -8.42 -2.14 -6.80
N TRP A 88 -9.34 -1.56 -6.02
CA TRP A 88 -9.73 -0.15 -6.07
C TRP A 88 -9.51 0.53 -4.72
N MET A 89 -9.07 1.78 -4.76
CA MET A 89 -9.06 2.67 -3.60
C MET A 89 -10.08 3.79 -3.78
N ARG A 90 -11.08 3.83 -2.90
CA ARG A 90 -12.10 4.89 -2.86
C ARG A 90 -11.66 6.01 -1.92
N THR A 91 -11.42 7.20 -2.48
CA THR A 91 -11.02 8.41 -1.75
C THR A 91 -12.00 9.57 -1.97
N GLY A 92 -11.78 10.69 -1.27
CA GLY A 92 -12.59 11.91 -1.35
C GLY A 92 -13.76 12.00 -0.37
N LYS A 93 -14.50 13.11 -0.43
CA LYS A 93 -15.70 13.38 0.40
C LYS A 93 -16.97 13.28 -0.46
N ARG A 94 -18.14 13.10 0.17
CA ARG A 94 -19.49 12.85 -0.44
C ARG A 94 -19.65 13.25 -1.92
N GLN A 95 -19.48 14.53 -2.27
CA GLN A 95 -19.73 15.08 -3.62
C GLN A 95 -18.54 14.98 -4.60
N LYS A 96 -17.35 14.60 -4.12
CA LYS A 96 -16.11 14.48 -4.91
C LYS A 96 -15.45 13.12 -4.65
N ARG A 97 -16.25 12.04 -4.67
CA ARG A 97 -15.74 10.67 -4.56
C ARG A 97 -14.89 10.36 -5.78
N ARG A 98 -13.73 9.74 -5.57
CA ARG A 98 -12.84 9.26 -6.62
C ARG A 98 -12.50 7.81 -6.34
N TYR A 99 -12.45 7.03 -7.40
CA TYR A 99 -11.96 5.65 -7.37
C TYR A 99 -10.64 5.63 -8.12
N VAL A 100 -9.59 5.18 -7.45
CA VAL A 100 -8.28 4.94 -8.04
C VAL A 100 -8.19 3.45 -8.32
N ALA A 101 -8.06 3.08 -9.59
CA ALA A 101 -7.75 1.72 -10.00
C ALA A 101 -6.29 1.44 -9.66
N VAL A 102 -6.02 0.73 -8.57
CA VAL A 102 -4.65 0.42 -8.17
C VAL A 102 -4.02 -0.56 -9.16
N HIS A 103 -4.81 -1.52 -9.65
CA HIS A 103 -4.39 -2.51 -10.63
C HIS A 103 -3.97 -1.91 -11.98
N ASP A 104 -4.37 -0.68 -12.29
CA ASP A 104 -3.95 0.04 -13.50
C ASP A 104 -2.66 0.85 -13.31
N ILE A 105 -2.13 0.95 -12.08
CA ILE A 105 -0.88 1.68 -11.81
C ILE A 105 0.29 0.86 -12.33
N GLN A 106 0.77 1.24 -13.51
CA GLN A 106 1.92 0.60 -14.15
C GLN A 106 3.23 1.16 -13.58
N LEU A 107 3.96 0.34 -12.84
CA LEU A 107 5.33 0.60 -12.41
C LEU A 107 6.27 -0.43 -13.06
N THR A 108 7.52 -0.03 -13.27
CA THR A 108 8.56 -1.01 -13.61
C THR A 108 8.75 -1.97 -12.44
N PRO A 109 9.22 -3.21 -12.66
CA PRO A 109 9.47 -4.16 -11.57
C PRO A 109 10.38 -3.59 -10.48
N THR A 110 11.39 -2.82 -10.87
CA THR A 110 12.30 -2.11 -9.95
C THR A 110 11.55 -1.05 -9.12
N MET A 111 10.72 -0.22 -9.76
CA MET A 111 9.96 0.80 -9.05
C MET A 111 8.96 0.17 -8.08
N GLN A 112 8.23 -0.87 -8.49
CA GLN A 112 7.27 -1.54 -7.62
C GLN A 112 7.96 -2.16 -6.38
N ARG A 113 9.11 -2.81 -6.59
CA ARG A 113 9.92 -3.38 -5.51
C ARG A 113 10.40 -2.32 -4.53
N ASN A 114 10.82 -1.16 -5.03
CA ASN A 114 11.49 -0.14 -4.23
C ASN A 114 10.59 1.03 -3.82
N ILE A 115 9.27 0.99 -4.10
CA ILE A 115 8.38 2.12 -3.81
C ILE A 115 8.22 2.39 -2.30
N LEU A 116 8.23 1.35 -1.46
CA LEU A 116 8.18 1.49 0.00
C LEU A 116 9.44 2.14 0.53
N VAL A 117 10.61 1.69 0.04
CA VAL A 117 11.92 2.25 0.39
C VAL A 117 11.99 3.71 -0.04
N TYR A 118 11.64 4.01 -1.29
CA TYR A 118 11.54 5.36 -1.81
C TYR A 118 10.62 6.22 -0.93
N HIS A 119 9.46 5.69 -0.53
CA HIS A 119 8.52 6.42 0.29
C HIS A 119 9.14 6.79 1.65
N ALA A 120 9.77 5.83 2.33
CA ALA A 120 10.44 6.03 3.61
C ALA A 120 11.59 7.05 3.54
N VAL A 121 12.47 6.96 2.53
CA VAL A 121 13.68 7.82 2.48
C VAL A 121 13.43 9.22 1.91
N THR A 122 12.32 9.44 1.22
CA THR A 122 11.94 10.76 0.68
C THR A 122 10.92 11.50 1.53
N GLY A 123 10.52 10.90 2.64
CA GLY A 123 9.64 11.47 3.66
C GLY A 123 8.32 10.72 3.80
N CYS A 124 7.98 10.33 5.01
CA CYS A 124 6.74 9.69 5.43
C CYS A 124 6.32 10.27 6.79
N ASP A 125 5.44 9.62 7.53
CA ASP A 125 5.02 10.11 8.86
C ASP A 125 6.16 10.25 9.87
N THR A 126 7.19 9.39 9.77
CA THR A 126 8.34 9.38 10.69
C THR A 126 9.60 10.00 10.10
N VAL A 127 9.61 10.33 8.81
CA VAL A 127 10.77 10.87 8.10
C VAL A 127 10.39 12.18 7.41
N SER A 128 11.15 13.24 7.69
CA SER A 128 10.95 14.52 7.01
C SER A 128 11.19 14.43 5.51
N GLN A 129 10.46 15.25 4.74
CA GLN A 129 10.75 15.44 3.32
C GLN A 129 12.12 16.10 3.11
N LEU A 130 12.67 15.94 1.90
CA LEU A 130 13.89 16.59 1.48
C LEU A 130 13.70 18.11 1.30
N SER A 131 14.69 18.90 1.72
CA SER A 131 14.61 20.36 1.63
C SER A 131 14.49 20.82 0.18
N GLY A 132 13.44 21.56 -0.15
CA GLY A 132 13.15 22.01 -1.52
C GLY A 132 12.64 20.93 -2.47
N HIS A 133 12.47 19.68 -2.01
CA HIS A 133 12.07 18.55 -2.85
C HIS A 133 10.98 17.70 -2.20
N GLY A 134 9.76 17.77 -2.75
CA GLY A 134 8.67 16.84 -2.40
C GLY A 134 8.65 15.60 -3.30
N LYS A 135 7.79 14.62 -2.99
CA LYS A 135 7.64 13.38 -3.77
C LYS A 135 7.39 13.60 -5.26
N LYS A 136 6.75 14.71 -5.65
CA LYS A 136 6.54 15.06 -7.06
C LYS A 136 7.85 15.35 -7.81
N THR A 137 8.81 16.01 -7.15
CA THR A 137 10.08 16.37 -7.78
C THR A 137 11.07 15.20 -7.75
N THR A 138 11.09 14.43 -6.65
CA THR A 138 11.96 13.25 -6.51
C THR A 138 11.47 12.05 -7.33
N TRP A 139 10.19 11.99 -7.68
CA TRP A 139 9.61 10.90 -8.49
C TRP A 139 10.33 10.71 -9.83
N LYS A 140 10.72 11.80 -10.50
CA LYS A 140 11.43 11.71 -11.79
C LYS A 140 12.78 11.01 -11.65
N VAL A 141 13.50 11.27 -10.56
CA VAL A 141 14.78 10.61 -10.25
C VAL A 141 14.51 9.14 -9.92
N PHE A 142 13.45 8.85 -9.15
CA PHE A 142 13.05 7.48 -8.84
C PHE A 142 12.68 6.66 -10.08
N GLN A 143 12.01 7.25 -11.07
CA GLN A 143 11.70 6.57 -12.33
C GLN A 143 12.96 6.12 -13.09
N GLN A 144 14.04 6.89 -13.00
CA GLN A 144 15.30 6.62 -13.72
C GLN A 144 16.30 5.81 -12.91
N HIS A 145 16.29 5.98 -11.58
CA HIS A 145 17.34 5.51 -10.69
C HIS A 145 16.81 4.70 -9.50
N GLY A 146 15.58 4.17 -9.59
CA GLY A 146 14.98 3.38 -8.52
C GLY A 146 15.77 2.11 -8.15
N ALA A 147 16.65 1.62 -9.02
CA ALA A 147 17.54 0.48 -8.75
C ALA A 147 18.59 0.77 -7.67
N LEU A 148 18.89 2.05 -7.41
CA LEU A 148 19.81 2.45 -6.33
C LEU A 148 19.32 2.04 -4.93
N PHE A 149 18.04 1.65 -4.82
CA PHE A 149 17.43 1.16 -3.59
C PHE A 149 17.35 -0.37 -3.48
N ASP A 150 17.82 -1.14 -4.47
CA ASP A 150 17.57 -2.59 -4.54
C ASP A 150 18.02 -3.35 -3.28
N ASP A 151 19.12 -2.93 -2.66
CA ASP A 151 19.67 -3.56 -1.46
C ASP A 151 19.26 -2.89 -0.15
N LEU A 152 18.61 -1.72 -0.21
CA LEU A 152 18.22 -0.99 0.99
C LEU A 152 17.04 -1.68 1.68
N GLY A 153 17.18 -1.95 2.98
CA GLY A 153 16.21 -2.72 3.76
C GLY A 153 16.35 -4.24 3.59
N ARG A 154 17.41 -4.72 2.93
CA ARG A 154 17.73 -6.14 2.80
C ARG A 154 18.95 -6.51 3.63
N GLY A 155 18.75 -7.22 4.73
CA GLY A 155 19.83 -7.69 5.57
C GLY A 155 20.63 -6.56 6.22
N THR A 156 21.93 -6.78 6.40
CA THR A 156 22.84 -5.80 7.03
C THR A 156 23.18 -4.67 6.07
N LEU A 157 23.08 -3.43 6.55
CA LEU A 157 23.42 -2.24 5.76
C LEU A 157 24.92 -2.22 5.42
N SER A 158 25.22 -2.25 4.12
CA SER A 158 26.59 -2.22 3.60
C SER A 158 27.01 -0.81 3.17
N GLU A 159 28.32 -0.53 3.13
CA GLU A 159 28.84 0.73 2.58
C GLU A 159 28.42 0.95 1.12
N SER A 160 28.37 -0.11 0.31
CA SER A 160 27.89 -0.01 -1.08
C SER A 160 26.43 0.40 -1.16
N THR A 161 25.58 -0.13 -0.28
CA THR A 161 24.16 0.27 -0.22
C THR A 161 24.03 1.74 0.18
N ILE A 162 24.82 2.20 1.16
CA ILE A 162 24.86 3.61 1.57
C ILE A 162 25.25 4.48 0.37
N ARG A 163 26.35 4.16 -0.34
CA ARG A 163 26.79 4.92 -1.51
C ARG A 163 25.75 4.97 -2.63
N SER A 164 25.05 3.87 -2.91
CA SER A 164 23.97 3.86 -3.90
C SER A 164 22.83 4.81 -3.52
N VAL A 165 22.44 4.80 -2.25
CA VAL A 165 21.40 5.69 -1.72
C VAL A 165 21.86 7.15 -1.72
N GLU A 166 23.11 7.42 -1.36
CA GLU A 166 23.72 8.75 -1.47
C GLU A 166 23.71 9.25 -2.92
N GLU A 167 24.06 8.40 -3.89
CA GLU A 167 24.00 8.73 -5.31
C GLU A 167 22.59 9.16 -5.73
N PHE A 168 21.56 8.49 -5.23
CA PHE A 168 20.16 8.87 -5.49
C PHE A 168 19.87 10.30 -5.01
N PHE A 169 20.32 10.66 -3.80
CA PHE A 169 20.17 12.01 -3.28
C PHE A 169 21.02 13.04 -4.04
N CYS A 170 22.26 12.71 -4.41
CA CYS A 170 23.08 13.57 -5.27
C CYS A 170 22.37 13.91 -6.58
N ARG A 171 21.69 12.93 -7.20
CA ARG A 171 20.92 13.14 -8.45
C ARG A 171 19.69 14.03 -8.26
N ILE A 172 19.12 14.08 -7.05
CA ILE A 172 18.01 15.00 -6.72
C ILE A 172 18.50 16.46 -6.67
N TYR A 173 19.60 16.71 -5.96
CA TYR A 173 20.11 18.06 -5.72
C TYR A 173 21.02 18.60 -6.83
N SER A 174 21.66 17.70 -7.58
CA SER A 174 22.53 18.00 -8.72
C SER A 174 22.01 17.33 -10.00
N PRO A 175 20.82 17.72 -10.50
CA PRO A 175 20.33 17.19 -11.77
C PRO A 175 21.32 17.58 -12.87
N ALA A 176 21.77 16.61 -13.66
CA ALA A 176 22.73 16.84 -14.76
C ALA A 176 22.28 18.05 -15.61
N GLY A 177 23.03 19.15 -15.57
CA GLY A 177 22.67 20.39 -16.27
C GLY A 177 22.87 21.71 -15.51
N ARG A 178 23.49 21.72 -14.32
CA ARG A 178 24.01 22.95 -13.68
C ARG A 178 25.53 22.87 -13.55
N ASN A 179 26.22 23.26 -14.63
CA ASN A 179 27.58 23.80 -14.55
C ASN A 179 27.47 25.32 -14.51
#